data_AF-A0A6L8E424-F1
#
_entry.id   AF-A0A6L8E424-F1
#
_cell.length_a   1.000
_cell.length_b   1.000
_cell.length_c   1.000
_cell.angle_alpha   90.00
_cell.angle_beta   90.00
_cell.angle_gamma   90.00
#
_symmetry.space_group_name_H-M   'P 1'
#
loop_
_entity.id
_entity.type
_entity.pdbx_description
1 polymer ?
#
loop_
_entity_poly.entity_id
_entity_poly.type
_entity_poly.pdbx_seq_one_letter_code
_entity_poly.pdbx_strand_id
1 'polypeptide(L)'
;MPPPPGEGDAGALPPRLAEEGANWIAEQVSEELGGFVPAELVDLMMELERAVRAEHGDPEMDHAAMSLHLVDRFEAEGIPVKTGALTREVLLELLHWEDEFLSLAGYTRRVRPSA
;
A
#
# COMPACT_ATOMS: atom_id res chain seq x y z
N MET A 1 25.77 -25.21 8.53
CA MET A 1 25.16 -23.98 9.07
C MET A 1 24.09 -23.55 8.10
N PRO A 2 22.80 -23.48 8.51
CA PRO A 2 21.81 -22.77 7.71
C PRO A 2 22.18 -21.27 7.66
N PRO A 3 21.90 -20.56 6.55
CA PRO A 3 22.12 -19.12 6.46
C PRO A 3 21.21 -18.36 7.45
N PRO A 4 21.60 -17.14 7.88
CA PRO A 4 20.74 -16.29 8.68
C PRO A 4 19.44 -15.96 7.92
N PRO A 5 18.28 -15.87 8.60
CA PRO A 5 17.07 -15.38 7.97
C PRO A 5 17.27 -13.90 7.63
N GLY A 6 17.31 -13.56 6.34
CA GLY A 6 17.50 -12.19 5.87
C GLY A 6 18.26 -12.03 4.55
N GLU A 7 18.91 -13.07 4.05
CA GLU A 7 19.54 -13.04 2.71
C GLU A 7 18.67 -13.79 1.69
N GLY A 8 17.57 -13.15 1.30
CA GLY A 8 16.69 -13.59 0.23
C GLY A 8 15.81 -12.43 -0.19
N ASP A 9 16.21 -11.74 -1.26
CA ASP A 9 15.50 -10.66 -1.95
C ASP A 9 14.98 -9.52 -1.03
N ALA A 10 15.84 -8.52 -0.80
CA ALA A 10 15.47 -7.33 -0.04
C ALA A 10 14.43 -6.49 -0.81
N GLY A 11 13.13 -6.74 -0.59
CA GLY A 11 12.10 -5.77 -0.95
C GLY A 11 10.68 -6.29 -1.24
N ALA A 12 10.48 -7.59 -1.47
CA ALA A 12 9.16 -8.11 -1.85
C ALA A 12 8.47 -8.83 -0.68
N LEU A 13 7.21 -8.48 -0.41
CA LEU A 13 6.36 -9.26 0.50
C LEU A 13 6.15 -10.66 -0.09
N PRO A 14 6.09 -11.72 0.74
CA PRO A 14 5.66 -13.03 0.27
C PRO A 14 4.30 -12.90 -0.46
N PRO A 15 4.10 -13.48 -1.65
CA PRO A 15 2.89 -13.26 -2.45
C PRO A 15 1.59 -13.52 -1.69
N ARG A 16 1.57 -14.58 -0.88
CA ARG A 16 0.44 -14.92 -0.02
C ARG A 16 0.15 -13.85 1.04
N LEU A 17 1.19 -13.22 1.58
CA LEU A 17 1.03 -12.16 2.58
C LEU A 17 0.50 -10.88 1.96
N ALA A 18 0.91 -10.56 0.72
CA ALA A 18 0.37 -9.44 -0.03
C ALA A 18 -1.14 -9.64 -0.31
N GLU A 19 -1.52 -10.84 -0.77
CA GLU A 19 -2.93 -11.20 -0.98
C GLU A 19 -3.75 -11.14 0.32
N GLU A 20 -3.23 -11.69 1.42
CA GLU A 20 -3.87 -11.63 2.75
C GLU A 20 -4.03 -10.16 3.22
N GLY A 21 -3.03 -9.32 2.99
CA GLY A 21 -3.08 -7.89 3.31
C GLY A 21 -4.11 -7.14 2.49
N ALA A 22 -4.13 -7.35 1.18
CA ALA A 22 -5.09 -6.72 0.28
C ALA A 22 -6.54 -7.07 0.64
N ASN A 23 -6.81 -8.34 0.97
CA ASN A 23 -8.12 -8.78 1.44
C ASN A 23 -8.49 -8.13 2.78
N TRP A 24 -7.57 -8.12 3.75
CA TRP A 24 -7.82 -7.54 5.06
C TRP A 24 -8.12 -6.04 4.98
N ILE A 25 -7.35 -5.28 4.18
CA ILE A 25 -7.57 -3.84 3.96
C ILE A 25 -8.93 -3.60 3.28
N ALA A 26 -9.30 -4.42 2.28
CA ALA A 26 -10.60 -4.32 1.62
C ALA A 26 -11.76 -4.55 2.60
N GLU A 27 -11.60 -5.46 3.56
CA GLU A 27 -12.56 -5.65 4.66
C GLU A 27 -12.64 -4.38 5.54
N GLN A 28 -11.50 -3.77 5.90
CA GLN A 28 -11.50 -2.52 6.70
C GLN A 28 -12.24 -1.37 6.00
N VAL A 29 -12.10 -1.22 4.68
CA VAL A 29 -12.88 -0.22 3.91
C VAL A 29 -14.38 -0.44 4.05
N SER A 30 -14.82 -1.70 3.99
CA SER A 30 -16.23 -2.05 4.12
C SER A 30 -16.74 -1.82 5.54
N GLU A 31 -15.94 -2.13 6.55
CA GLU A 31 -16.32 -2.04 7.96
C GLU A 31 -16.30 -0.59 8.48
N GLU A 32 -15.23 0.16 8.19
CA GLU A 32 -14.98 1.48 8.79
C GLU A 32 -15.56 2.63 7.94
N LEU A 33 -15.50 2.53 6.61
CA LEU A 33 -15.96 3.59 5.70
C LEU A 33 -17.36 3.33 5.13
N GLY A 34 -17.91 2.13 5.34
CA GLY A 34 -19.15 1.69 4.69
C GLY A 34 -19.05 1.65 3.15
N GLY A 35 -17.81 1.61 2.64
CA GLY A 35 -17.51 1.65 1.21
C GLY A 35 -17.25 0.26 0.62
N PHE A 36 -16.81 0.23 -0.63
CA PHE A 36 -16.31 -0.99 -1.25
C PHE A 36 -15.10 -0.67 -2.12
N VAL A 37 -14.01 -1.37 -1.87
CA VAL A 37 -12.80 -1.38 -2.70
C VAL A 37 -12.45 -2.85 -2.97
N PRO A 38 -12.30 -3.27 -4.23
CA PRO A 38 -11.85 -4.63 -4.54
C PRO A 38 -10.45 -4.90 -3.98
N ALA A 39 -10.22 -6.11 -3.46
CA ALA A 39 -8.89 -6.50 -2.96
C ALA A 39 -7.82 -6.37 -4.06
N GLU A 40 -8.16 -6.66 -5.31
CA GLU A 40 -7.26 -6.51 -6.46
C GLU A 40 -6.82 -5.05 -6.68
N LEU A 41 -7.66 -4.08 -6.31
CA LEU A 41 -7.30 -2.66 -6.38
C LEU A 41 -6.31 -2.29 -5.27
N VAL A 42 -6.48 -2.89 -4.08
CA VAL A 42 -5.53 -2.72 -2.97
C VAL A 42 -4.20 -3.38 -3.28
N ASP A 43 -4.20 -4.57 -3.86
CA ASP A 43 -2.98 -5.26 -4.28
C ASP A 43 -2.21 -4.42 -5.32
N LEU A 44 -2.92 -3.88 -6.32
CA LEU A 44 -2.34 -2.93 -7.28
C LEU A 44 -1.77 -1.68 -6.59
N MET A 45 -2.47 -1.13 -5.59
CA MET A 45 -1.96 0.01 -4.82
C MET A 45 -0.62 -0.33 -4.17
N MET A 46 -0.52 -1.48 -3.49
CA MET A 46 0.70 -1.92 -2.80
C MET A 46 1.84 -2.17 -3.79
N GLU A 47 1.56 -2.69 -4.99
CA GLU A 47 2.55 -2.83 -6.07
C GLU A 47 3.05 -1.47 -6.57
N LEU A 48 2.13 -0.54 -6.86
CA LEU A 48 2.47 0.79 -7.33
C LEU A 48 3.24 1.60 -6.29
N GLU A 49 2.87 1.46 -5.01
CA GLU A 49 3.54 2.12 -3.90
C GLU A 49 5.01 1.69 -3.80
N ARG A 50 5.29 0.38 -3.88
CA ARG A 50 6.66 -0.16 -3.93
C ARG A 50 7.43 0.40 -5.13
N ALA A 51 6.82 0.45 -6.30
CA ALA A 51 7.44 1.03 -7.49
C ALA A 51 7.77 2.51 -7.30
N VAL A 52 6.86 3.30 -6.75
CA VAL A 52 7.08 4.74 -6.48
C VAL A 52 8.25 4.94 -5.52
N ARG A 53 8.32 4.19 -4.41
CA ARG A 53 9.45 4.29 -3.46
C ARG A 53 10.79 3.97 -4.14
N ALA A 54 10.83 2.91 -4.95
CA ALA A 54 12.03 2.50 -5.66
C ALA A 54 12.48 3.54 -6.69
N GLU A 55 11.56 4.08 -7.48
CA GLU A 55 11.85 5.08 -8.51
C GLU A 55 12.37 6.41 -7.93
N HIS A 56 11.85 6.82 -6.76
CA HIS A 56 12.29 8.05 -6.09
C HIS A 56 13.50 7.84 -5.18
N GLY A 57 13.92 6.59 -4.96
CA GLY A 57 14.96 6.25 -3.99
C GLY A 57 14.59 6.65 -2.55
N ASP A 58 13.30 6.65 -2.23
CA ASP A 58 12.76 7.14 -0.96
C ASP A 58 11.92 6.07 -0.26
N PRO A 59 12.56 5.11 0.43
CA PRO A 59 11.85 4.03 1.12
C PRO A 59 10.98 4.52 2.27
N GLU A 60 11.25 5.69 2.85
CA GLU A 60 10.53 6.25 4.01
C GLU A 60 9.53 7.36 3.60
N MET A 61 9.23 7.51 2.31
CA MET A 61 8.25 8.49 1.80
C MET A 61 6.96 8.49 2.62
N ASP A 62 6.52 9.67 3.04
CA ASP A 62 5.30 9.85 3.82
C ASP A 62 4.04 9.58 2.99
N HIS A 63 2.93 9.29 3.65
CA HIS A 63 1.67 8.95 2.96
C HIS A 63 1.08 10.13 2.19
N ALA A 64 1.31 11.37 2.64
CA ALA A 64 0.82 12.55 1.94
C ALA A 64 1.47 12.69 0.55
N ALA A 65 2.79 12.48 0.45
CA ALA A 65 3.52 12.45 -0.81
C ALA A 65 3.19 11.19 -1.62
N MET A 66 3.17 10.01 -0.99
CA MET A 66 2.86 8.75 -1.66
C MET A 66 1.48 8.77 -2.33
N SER A 67 0.46 9.27 -1.63
CA SER A 67 -0.90 9.37 -2.17
C SER A 67 -0.98 10.26 -3.42
N LEU A 68 -0.15 11.32 -3.53
CA LEU A 68 -0.09 12.15 -4.74
C LEU A 68 0.46 11.36 -5.92
N HIS A 69 1.53 10.59 -5.70
CA HIS A 69 2.08 9.72 -6.74
C HIS A 69 1.12 8.61 -7.15
N LEU A 70 0.44 7.99 -6.18
CA LEU A 70 -0.54 6.94 -6.44
C LEU A 70 -1.73 7.47 -7.24
N VAL A 71 -2.24 8.66 -6.94
CA VAL A 71 -3.30 9.31 -7.75
C VAL A 71 -2.88 9.35 -9.22
N ASP A 72 -1.67 9.82 -9.53
CA ASP A 72 -1.22 9.91 -10.92
C ASP A 72 -0.98 8.53 -11.56
N ARG A 73 -0.55 7.52 -10.79
CA ARG A 73 -0.43 6.14 -11.28
C ARG A 73 -1.77 5.50 -11.60
N PHE A 74 -2.74 5.61 -10.70
CA PHE A 74 -4.08 5.07 -10.91
C PHE A 74 -4.75 5.70 -12.13
N GLU A 75 -4.62 7.01 -12.30
CA GLU A 75 -5.13 7.71 -13.49
C GLU A 75 -4.45 7.21 -14.78
N ALA A 76 -3.14 6.94 -14.75
CA ALA A 76 -2.42 6.37 -15.89
C ALA A 76 -2.88 4.94 -16.24
N GLU A 77 -3.31 4.17 -15.24
CA GLU A 77 -3.92 2.84 -15.39
C GLU A 77 -5.42 2.91 -15.76
N GLY A 78 -5.98 4.12 -15.94
CA GLY A 78 -7.38 4.32 -16.31
C GLY A 78 -8.38 4.15 -15.15
N ILE A 79 -7.89 4.16 -13.91
CA ILE A 79 -8.69 4.10 -12.69
C ILE A 79 -8.94 5.54 -12.21
N PRO A 80 -10.19 6.04 -12.28
CA PRO A 80 -10.46 7.44 -11.96
C PRO A 80 -10.40 7.67 -10.46
N VAL A 81 -9.43 8.47 -10.01
CA VAL A 81 -9.25 8.87 -8.61
C VAL A 81 -9.63 10.33 -8.39
N LYS A 82 -9.41 11.19 -9.40
CA LYS A 82 -9.70 12.63 -9.34
C LYS A 82 -11.20 12.92 -9.45
N THR A 83 -11.95 12.02 -10.07
CA THR A 83 -13.39 12.18 -10.34
C THR A 83 -14.22 10.96 -9.96
N GLY A 84 -13.58 9.90 -9.44
CA GLY A 84 -14.22 8.63 -9.12
C GLY A 84 -14.61 8.51 -7.65
N ALA A 85 -15.06 7.31 -7.27
CA ALA A 85 -15.41 6.97 -5.90
C ALA A 85 -14.16 6.66 -5.04
N LEU A 86 -13.07 6.20 -5.66
CA LEU A 86 -11.76 6.15 -5.03
C LEU A 86 -11.22 7.58 -5.00
N THR A 87 -10.93 8.15 -3.82
CA THR A 87 -10.37 9.50 -3.69
C THR A 87 -8.98 9.44 -3.08
N ARG A 88 -8.27 10.57 -3.06
CA ARG A 88 -6.97 10.67 -2.41
C ARG A 88 -7.07 10.39 -0.90
N GLU A 89 -8.15 10.81 -0.26
CA GLU A 89 -8.41 10.57 1.15
C GLU A 89 -8.56 9.08 1.42
N VAL A 90 -9.27 8.35 0.55
CA VAL A 90 -9.34 6.88 0.66
C VAL A 90 -7.95 6.26 0.49
N LEU A 91 -7.16 6.69 -0.50
CA LEU A 91 -5.79 6.19 -0.69
C LEU A 91 -4.89 6.42 0.54
N LEU A 92 -5.06 7.53 1.26
CA LEU A 92 -4.34 7.77 2.52
C LEU A 92 -4.70 6.74 3.58
N GLU A 93 -6.00 6.46 3.77
CA GLU A 93 -6.45 5.44 4.71
C GLU A 93 -5.95 4.05 4.32
N LEU A 94 -5.98 3.69 3.04
CA LEU A 94 -5.44 2.41 2.55
C LEU A 94 -3.95 2.25 2.88
N LEU A 95 -3.15 3.32 2.72
CA LEU A 95 -1.73 3.30 3.09
C LEU A 95 -1.51 3.14 4.59
N HIS A 96 -2.36 3.75 5.42
CA HIS A 96 -2.31 3.58 6.87
C HIS A 96 -2.68 2.16 7.31
N TRP A 97 -3.71 1.57 6.71
CA TRP A 97 -4.05 0.17 6.99
C TRP A 97 -3.00 -0.81 6.47
N GLU A 98 -2.33 -0.50 5.37
CA GLU A 98 -1.18 -1.28 4.93
C GLU A 98 -0.06 -1.29 5.99
N ASP A 99 0.29 -0.12 6.55
CA ASP A 99 1.26 -0.04 7.66
C ASP A 99 0.84 -0.89 8.86
N GLU A 100 -0.43 -0.82 9.22
CA GLU A 100 -0.99 -1.56 10.35
C GLU A 100 -0.91 -3.07 10.10
N PHE A 101 -1.38 -3.53 8.94
CA PHE A 101 -1.31 -4.93 8.54
C PHE A 101 0.13 -5.44 8.56
N LEU A 102 1.05 -4.69 7.95
CA LEU A 102 2.46 -5.05 7.93
C LEU A 102 3.06 -5.12 9.33
N SER A 103 2.66 -4.20 10.22
CA SER A 103 3.09 -4.25 11.62
C SER A 103 2.55 -5.49 12.34
N LEU A 104 1.27 -5.85 12.14
CA LEU A 104 0.67 -7.07 12.70
C LEU A 104 1.34 -8.34 12.17
N ALA A 105 1.77 -8.33 10.90
CA ALA A 105 2.46 -9.43 10.24
C ALA A 105 3.97 -9.52 10.59
N GLY A 106 4.52 -8.57 11.35
CA GLY A 106 5.93 -8.53 11.73
C GLY A 106 6.87 -7.91 10.69
N TYR A 107 6.32 -7.20 9.70
CA TYR A 107 7.02 -6.47 8.63
C TYR A 107 6.92 -4.95 8.82
N THR A 108 6.98 -4.47 10.07
CA THR A 108 6.88 -3.03 10.38
C THR A 108 7.85 -2.21 9.53
N ARG A 109 7.31 -1.32 8.69
CA ARG A 109 8.10 -0.38 7.90
C ARG A 109 8.24 0.97 8.59
N ARG A 110 9.26 1.73 8.20
CA ARG A 110 9.44 3.12 8.63
C ARG A 110 8.88 4.04 7.57
N VAL A 111 7.83 4.77 7.94
CA VAL A 111 7.23 5.83 7.12
C VAL A 111 7.46 7.15 7.86
N ARG A 112 7.94 8.18 7.16
CA ARG A 112 8.04 9.51 7.76
C ARG A 112 6.63 10.02 8.07
N PRO A 113 6.42 10.69 9.21
CA PRO A 113 5.13 11.29 9.52
C PRO A 113 4.77 12.34 8.46
N SER A 114 3.54 12.28 7.96
CA SER A 114 2.98 13.32 7.09
C SER A 114 2.95 14.65 7.85
N ALA A 115 3.40 15.73 7.19
CA ALA A 115 3.41 17.09 7.74
C ALA A 115 2.05 17.80 7.65
#